data_AF-A0A9E0KS35-F1
#
_entry.id   AF-A0A9E0KS35-F1
#
_cell.length_a   1.000
_cell.length_b   1.000
_cell.length_c   1.000
_cell.angle_alpha   90.00
_cell.angle_beta   90.00
_cell.angle_gamma   90.00
#
_symmetry.space_group_name_H-M   'P 1'
#
loop_
_entity.id
_entity.type
_entity.pdbx_description
1 polymer ?
#
loop_
_entity_poly.entity_id
_entity_poly.type
_entity_poly.pdbx_seq_one_letter_code
_entity_poly.pdbx_strand_id
1 'polypeptide(L)'
;MKRPLGVYVHWPFCKSKCPYCDFNSHVREQIDVSAWKNAYLTELRSYKVLLKDEPFEVKSIFFGGGTPSLMPVDLVALVIDEIQKLWSTSKSLEITLEANPTSVEIEKFKGLAKAGVNRVSIGVQSFRQEDLTFLGREHSADEAKRAIEAAKSCFGRFSFDLIYARPNQTLESWRAELEEALTFDPSHISLYQLTIEKGTAFYTAYQQNKFELPSPDLSADLYDMTGAILGQRGLSRYEVSNYARAGHESQHNLIYWRYQDYIGIGPGAHGRCFFQGERRAIQNHRAPEIYLERVAAQKTGMTKETILTHDEVYLEMMMMGLRLAEGIELSRIKELTGKGLHEWTSEPQLVALIEGGFLKRTESRLVPTDQGLLLLNQVLERLTQV
;
A
#
# COMPACT_ATOMS: atom_id res chain seq x y z
N MET A 1 14.32 -4.72 22.98
CA MET A 1 13.89 -3.51 22.24
C MET A 1 12.46 -3.73 21.75
N LYS A 2 11.64 -2.68 21.61
CA LYS A 2 10.26 -2.84 21.13
C LYS A 2 10.23 -3.16 19.64
N ARG A 3 9.33 -4.04 19.21
CA ARG A 3 9.17 -4.44 17.79
C ARG A 3 8.23 -3.48 17.05
N PRO A 4 8.54 -3.06 15.82
CA PRO A 4 7.65 -2.22 15.01
C PRO A 4 6.31 -2.91 14.75
N LEU A 5 5.21 -2.18 14.92
CA LEU A 5 3.88 -2.64 14.54
C LEU A 5 3.20 -1.64 13.60
N GLY A 6 2.70 -2.11 12.46
CA GLY A 6 1.76 -1.38 11.61
C GLY A 6 0.32 -1.76 11.93
N VAL A 7 -0.59 -0.79 11.95
CA VAL A 7 -2.04 -1.04 12.09
C VAL A 7 -2.74 -0.57 10.84
N TYR A 8 -3.33 -1.50 10.09
CA TYR A 8 -4.15 -1.19 8.93
C TYR A 8 -5.63 -1.23 9.30
N VAL A 9 -6.38 -0.22 8.90
CA VAL A 9 -7.82 -0.11 9.13
C VAL A 9 -8.50 -0.03 7.78
N HIS A 10 -9.24 -1.07 7.44
CA HIS A 10 -9.93 -1.20 6.17
C HIS A 10 -11.33 -0.61 6.24
N TRP A 11 -11.55 0.48 5.50
CA TRP A 11 -12.88 1.01 5.23
C TRP A 11 -13.36 0.53 3.85
N PRO A 12 -14.34 -0.37 3.78
CA PRO A 12 -14.65 -1.07 2.52
C PRO A 12 -15.51 -0.26 1.55
N PHE A 13 -15.92 0.97 1.88
CA PHE A 13 -16.97 1.65 1.12
C PHE A 13 -16.44 2.69 0.14
N CYS A 14 -17.00 2.68 -1.07
CA CYS A 14 -16.83 3.72 -2.09
C CYS A 14 -18.18 4.31 -2.47
N LYS A 15 -18.19 5.52 -3.03
CA LYS A 15 -19.38 6.10 -3.70
C LYS A 15 -19.74 5.31 -4.96
N SER A 16 -18.74 4.96 -5.74
CA SER A 16 -18.86 4.10 -6.92
C SER A 16 -17.60 3.24 -7.08
N LYS A 17 -17.72 2.16 -7.85
CA LYS A 17 -16.60 1.26 -8.11
C LYS A 17 -15.93 1.63 -9.43
N CYS A 18 -14.65 2.01 -9.38
CA CYS A 18 -13.87 2.27 -10.59
C CYS A 18 -13.73 0.97 -11.41
N PRO A 19 -13.79 1.05 -12.75
CA PRO A 19 -13.86 -0.13 -13.61
C PRO A 19 -12.58 -0.99 -13.61
N TYR A 20 -11.44 -0.42 -13.19
CA TYR A 20 -10.16 -1.12 -12.99
C TYR A 20 -9.95 -1.66 -11.57
N CYS A 21 -10.78 -1.29 -10.59
CA CYS A 21 -10.51 -1.54 -9.18
C CYS A 21 -10.85 -2.99 -8.78
N ASP A 22 -9.83 -3.73 -8.37
CA ASP A 22 -9.88 -5.10 -7.85
C ASP A 22 -9.93 -5.17 -6.32
N PHE A 23 -9.78 -4.04 -5.62
CA PHE A 23 -9.81 -3.98 -4.16
C PHE A 23 -11.13 -4.46 -3.58
N ASN A 24 -11.09 -4.87 -2.30
CA ASN A 24 -12.27 -5.25 -1.51
C ASN A 24 -13.14 -4.03 -1.17
N SER A 25 -13.75 -3.45 -2.20
CA SER A 25 -14.59 -2.26 -2.11
C SER A 25 -16.04 -2.58 -2.46
N HIS A 26 -16.95 -1.88 -1.78
CA HIS A 26 -18.39 -2.11 -1.79
C HIS A 26 -19.11 -0.76 -1.89
N VAL A 27 -20.22 -0.72 -2.62
CA VAL A 27 -21.12 0.44 -2.65
C VAL A 27 -22.32 0.12 -1.76
N ARG A 28 -22.68 1.06 -0.89
CA ARG A 28 -23.87 1.01 -0.02
C ARG A 28 -24.51 2.38 0.04
N GLU A 29 -25.83 2.41 0.01
CA GLU A 29 -26.58 3.67 0.18
C GLU A 29 -26.54 4.15 1.64
N GLN A 30 -26.60 3.22 2.58
CA GLN A 30 -26.61 3.52 4.01
C GLN A 30 -25.55 2.68 4.72
N ILE A 31 -24.87 3.32 5.67
CA ILE A 31 -23.81 2.72 6.47
C ILE A 31 -24.12 3.00 7.94
N ASP A 32 -24.32 1.95 8.74
CA ASP A 32 -24.48 2.09 10.19
C ASP A 32 -23.14 2.38 10.86
N VAL A 33 -22.79 3.66 10.93
CA VAL A 33 -21.55 4.15 11.55
C VAL A 33 -21.37 3.64 12.99
N SER A 34 -22.46 3.45 13.73
CA SER A 34 -22.39 2.96 15.12
C SER A 34 -21.97 1.50 15.19
N ALA A 35 -22.48 0.65 14.30
CA ALA A 35 -22.06 -0.73 14.19
C ALA A 35 -20.56 -0.83 13.80
N TRP A 36 -20.11 -0.01 12.84
CA TRP A 36 -18.69 0.04 12.43
C TRP A 36 -17.76 0.50 13.54
N LYS A 37 -18.15 1.56 14.26
CA LYS A 37 -17.44 2.01 15.46
C LYS A 37 -17.27 0.86 16.46
N ASN A 38 -18.36 0.19 16.83
CA ASN A 38 -18.31 -0.88 17.82
C ASN A 38 -17.44 -2.05 17.35
N ALA A 39 -17.54 -2.43 16.07
CA ALA A 39 -16.75 -3.51 15.51
C ALA A 39 -15.25 -3.19 15.52
N TYR A 40 -14.82 -2.04 15.01
CA TYR A 40 -13.40 -1.67 15.00
C TYR A 40 -12.78 -1.61 16.40
N LEU A 41 -13.47 -0.97 17.35
CA LEU A 41 -12.97 -0.87 18.72
C LEU A 41 -12.90 -2.25 19.40
N THR A 42 -13.89 -3.11 19.15
CA THR A 42 -13.91 -4.48 19.69
C THR A 42 -12.76 -5.32 19.14
N GLU A 43 -12.55 -5.30 17.81
CA GLU A 43 -11.48 -6.07 17.18
C GLU A 43 -10.09 -5.58 17.62
N LEU A 44 -9.88 -4.26 17.72
CA LEU A 44 -8.64 -3.69 18.26
C LEU A 44 -8.34 -4.19 19.68
N ARG A 45 -9.35 -4.19 20.56
CA ARG A 45 -9.21 -4.70 21.94
C ARG A 45 -8.89 -6.18 21.97
N SER A 46 -9.49 -6.98 21.07
CA SER A 46 -9.16 -8.40 20.94
C SER A 46 -7.72 -8.62 20.50
N TYR A 47 -7.23 -7.85 19.53
CA TYR A 47 -5.80 -7.87 19.17
C TYR A 47 -4.90 -7.49 20.33
N LYS A 48 -5.27 -6.50 21.15
CA LYS A 48 -4.48 -6.16 22.34
C LYS A 48 -4.35 -7.34 23.32
N VAL A 49 -5.41 -8.12 23.49
CA VAL A 49 -5.37 -9.33 24.33
C VAL A 49 -4.49 -10.41 23.71
N LEU A 50 -4.60 -10.64 22.39
CA LEU A 50 -3.81 -11.63 21.67
C LEU A 50 -2.30 -11.31 21.71
N LEU A 51 -1.95 -10.03 21.58
CA LEU A 51 -0.57 -9.55 21.51
C LEU A 51 -0.02 -9.10 22.87
N LYS A 52 -0.67 -9.47 23.99
CA LYS A 52 -0.38 -8.92 25.33
C LYS A 52 1.06 -9.14 25.79
N ASP A 53 1.67 -10.25 25.38
CA ASP A 53 3.02 -10.67 25.80
C ASP A 53 4.11 -10.14 24.85
N GLU A 54 3.71 -9.45 23.78
CA GLU A 54 4.63 -8.97 22.75
C GLU A 54 5.00 -7.49 22.92
N PRO A 55 6.30 -7.12 22.84
CA PRO A 55 6.76 -5.77 23.12
C PRO A 55 6.58 -4.83 21.91
N PHE A 56 5.37 -4.73 21.36
CA PHE A 56 5.11 -3.91 20.19
C PHE A 56 5.09 -2.40 20.45
N GLU A 57 5.59 -1.64 19.49
CA GLU A 57 5.41 -0.19 19.38
C GLU A 57 4.77 0.14 18.04
N VAL A 58 3.63 0.83 18.05
CA VAL A 58 2.95 1.24 16.82
C VAL A 58 3.77 2.33 16.15
N LYS A 59 4.24 2.04 14.93
CA LYS A 59 5.01 2.95 14.07
C LYS A 59 4.13 3.64 13.04
N SER A 60 3.08 2.97 12.58
CA SER A 60 2.13 3.56 11.64
C SER A 60 0.71 3.05 11.82
N ILE A 61 -0.24 3.93 11.50
CA ILE A 61 -1.66 3.62 11.32
C ILE A 61 -2.01 4.01 9.88
N PHE A 62 -2.69 3.14 9.16
CA PHE A 62 -3.07 3.39 7.77
C PHE A 62 -4.54 3.07 7.57
N PHE A 63 -5.31 4.09 7.19
CA PHE A 63 -6.69 3.96 6.77
C PHE A 63 -6.74 3.81 5.25
N GLY A 64 -7.11 2.61 4.79
CA GLY A 64 -7.17 2.27 3.37
C GLY A 64 -8.42 1.49 2.98
N GLY A 65 -8.51 1.10 1.71
CA GLY A 65 -9.50 0.13 1.24
C GLY A 65 -10.35 0.64 0.09
N GLY A 66 -11.62 0.94 0.37
CA GLY A 66 -12.51 1.63 -0.55
C GLY A 66 -12.15 3.12 -0.62
N THR A 67 -12.84 3.97 0.13
CA THR A 67 -12.54 5.40 0.20
C THR A 67 -12.60 5.88 1.66
N PRO A 68 -11.52 5.73 2.42
CA PRO A 68 -11.47 6.09 3.85
C PRO A 68 -11.84 7.54 4.15
N SER A 69 -11.62 8.49 3.23
CA SER A 69 -12.08 9.87 3.39
C SER A 69 -13.61 10.02 3.45
N LEU A 70 -14.38 8.99 3.11
CA LEU A 70 -15.83 8.93 3.35
C LEU A 70 -16.18 8.63 4.81
N MET A 71 -15.26 8.07 5.59
CA MET A 71 -15.47 7.82 7.02
C MET A 71 -15.86 9.11 7.74
N PRO A 72 -16.74 9.04 8.74
CA PRO A 72 -16.96 10.14 9.66
C PRO A 72 -15.65 10.49 10.40
N VAL A 73 -15.35 11.79 10.50
CA VAL A 73 -14.11 12.27 11.15
C VAL A 73 -14.01 11.78 12.59
N ASP A 74 -15.12 11.81 13.33
CA ASP A 74 -15.18 11.33 14.72
C ASP A 74 -14.86 9.84 14.83
N LEU A 75 -15.24 9.03 13.83
CA LEU A 75 -14.90 7.60 13.82
C LEU A 75 -13.39 7.40 13.61
N VAL A 76 -12.78 8.16 12.69
CA VAL A 76 -11.32 8.13 12.49
C VAL A 76 -10.59 8.50 13.78
N ALA A 77 -11.01 9.59 14.43
CA ALA A 77 -10.44 10.03 15.71
C ALA A 77 -10.56 8.95 16.80
N LEU A 78 -11.75 8.35 16.95
CA LEU A 78 -11.97 7.29 17.94
C LEU A 78 -11.10 6.06 17.72
N VAL A 79 -10.88 5.67 16.46
CA VAL A 79 -10.01 4.53 16.12
C VAL A 79 -8.54 4.85 16.45
N ILE A 80 -8.06 6.05 16.09
CA ILE A 80 -6.70 6.51 16.43
C ILE A 80 -6.51 6.51 17.95
N ASP A 81 -7.44 7.13 18.68
CA ASP A 81 -7.41 7.22 20.14
C ASP A 81 -7.37 5.82 20.80
N GLU A 82 -8.16 4.88 20.30
CA GLU A 82 -8.17 3.52 20.82
C GLU A 82 -6.85 2.81 20.58
N ILE A 83 -6.25 2.93 19.38
CA ILE A 83 -4.92 2.37 19.10
C ILE A 83 -3.88 2.96 20.05
N GLN A 84 -3.90 4.28 20.27
CA GLN A 84 -2.95 4.95 21.18
C GLN A 84 -3.17 4.59 22.66
N LYS A 85 -4.39 4.21 23.06
CA LYS A 85 -4.67 3.69 24.41
C LYS A 85 -4.17 2.25 24.59
N LEU A 86 -4.30 1.42 23.55
CA LEU A 86 -3.98 -0.01 23.62
C LEU A 86 -2.48 -0.28 23.49
N TRP A 87 -1.75 0.50 22.71
CA TRP A 87 -0.31 0.30 22.47
C TRP A 87 0.51 1.57 22.66
N SER A 88 1.76 1.40 23.07
CA SER A 88 2.72 2.50 22.97
C SER A 88 2.95 2.84 21.51
N THR A 89 3.01 4.14 21.22
CA THR A 89 3.22 4.65 19.87
C THR A 89 4.53 5.41 19.78
N SER A 90 5.10 5.42 18.58
CA SER A 90 6.35 6.14 18.34
C SER A 90 6.14 7.65 18.35
N LYS A 91 7.18 8.41 18.74
CA LYS A 91 7.16 9.88 18.67
C LYS A 91 6.98 10.41 17.24
N SER A 92 7.38 9.61 16.26
CA SER A 92 7.24 9.90 14.83
C SER A 92 6.15 9.05 14.18
N LEU A 93 5.07 8.73 14.92
CA LEU A 93 3.95 7.93 14.44
C LEU A 93 3.39 8.51 13.13
N GLU A 94 3.41 7.72 12.07
CA GLU A 94 2.73 8.06 10.82
C GLU A 94 1.24 7.64 10.91
N ILE A 95 0.34 8.57 10.63
CA ILE A 95 -1.09 8.27 10.48
C ILE A 95 -1.50 8.69 9.08
N THR A 96 -1.65 7.71 8.19
CA THR A 96 -2.00 7.90 6.79
C THR A 96 -3.48 7.62 6.56
N LEU A 97 -4.12 8.41 5.70
CA LEU A 97 -5.46 8.14 5.20
C LEU A 97 -5.54 8.32 3.68
N GLU A 98 -6.19 7.37 2.99
CA GLU A 98 -6.47 7.47 1.55
C GLU A 98 -7.71 8.31 1.27
N ALA A 99 -7.62 9.17 0.26
CA ALA A 99 -8.69 10.07 -0.15
C ALA A 99 -8.90 10.10 -1.66
N ASN A 100 -10.15 10.30 -2.07
CA ASN A 100 -10.48 10.74 -3.43
C ASN A 100 -10.57 12.27 -3.49
N PRO A 101 -10.33 12.88 -4.66
CA PRO A 101 -10.26 14.33 -4.78
C PRO A 101 -11.63 14.98 -5.05
N THR A 102 -12.74 14.50 -4.48
CA THR A 102 -14.03 15.20 -4.64
C THR A 102 -14.19 16.30 -3.59
N SER A 103 -15.00 17.31 -3.92
CA SER A 103 -15.24 18.47 -3.05
C SER A 103 -15.69 18.08 -1.62
N VAL A 104 -16.53 17.04 -1.49
CA VAL A 104 -17.04 16.54 -0.20
C VAL A 104 -15.92 15.98 0.69
N GLU A 105 -14.92 15.32 0.10
CA GLU A 105 -13.82 14.76 0.87
C GLU A 105 -12.80 15.82 1.27
N ILE A 106 -12.56 16.81 0.40
CA ILE A 106 -11.67 17.95 0.67
C ILE A 106 -12.15 18.75 1.89
N GLU A 107 -13.46 18.98 2.03
CA GLU A 107 -14.03 19.68 3.18
C GLU A 107 -13.69 19.02 4.53
N LYS A 108 -13.48 17.69 4.53
CA LYS A 108 -13.12 16.94 5.74
C LYS A 108 -11.65 17.03 6.10
N PHE A 109 -10.75 17.48 5.22
CA PHE A 109 -9.30 17.42 5.45
C PHE A 109 -8.87 18.11 6.75
N LYS A 110 -9.42 19.29 7.05
CA LYS A 110 -9.15 19.99 8.32
C LYS A 110 -9.61 19.19 9.54
N GLY A 111 -10.75 18.51 9.45
CA GLY A 111 -11.26 17.65 10.50
C GLY A 111 -10.37 16.41 10.69
N LEU A 112 -9.96 15.77 9.61
CA LEU A 112 -9.07 14.60 9.63
C LEU A 112 -7.69 14.94 10.21
N ALA A 113 -7.13 16.09 9.85
CA ALA A 113 -5.89 16.58 10.44
C ALA A 113 -6.01 16.78 11.95
N LYS A 114 -7.12 17.38 12.41
CA LYS A 114 -7.43 17.53 13.85
C LYS A 114 -7.66 16.19 14.55
N ALA A 115 -8.19 15.20 13.85
CA ALA A 115 -8.35 13.84 14.36
C ALA A 115 -7.02 13.08 14.51
N GLY A 116 -5.90 13.64 14.02
CA GLY A 116 -4.56 13.08 14.17
C GLY A 116 -3.94 12.55 12.88
N VAL A 117 -4.68 12.55 11.76
CA VAL A 117 -4.12 12.18 10.45
C VAL A 117 -3.02 13.17 10.08
N ASN A 118 -1.81 12.68 9.81
CA ASN A 118 -0.65 13.52 9.51
C ASN A 118 -0.04 13.27 8.13
N ARG A 119 -0.61 12.30 7.38
CA ARG A 119 -0.32 12.05 5.97
C ARG A 119 -1.61 11.71 5.22
N VAL A 120 -1.78 12.24 4.01
CA VAL A 120 -2.89 11.85 3.11
C VAL A 120 -2.32 11.33 1.78
N SER A 121 -2.95 10.30 1.21
CA SER A 121 -2.69 9.85 -0.16
C SER A 121 -3.91 10.10 -1.02
N ILE A 122 -3.76 10.89 -2.09
CA ILE A 122 -4.88 11.30 -2.94
C ILE A 122 -4.87 10.52 -4.24
N GLY A 123 -5.95 9.77 -4.51
CA GLY A 123 -6.15 9.06 -5.76
C GLY A 123 -6.50 9.98 -6.93
N VAL A 124 -5.53 10.72 -7.46
CA VAL A 124 -5.69 11.67 -8.58
C VAL A 124 -5.88 10.94 -9.90
N GLN A 125 -5.07 9.92 -10.13
CA GLN A 125 -5.01 9.03 -11.30
C GLN A 125 -4.57 9.70 -12.61
N SER A 126 -5.07 10.89 -12.91
CA SER A 126 -4.63 11.70 -14.06
C SER A 126 -5.01 13.18 -13.90
N PHE A 127 -4.24 14.06 -14.57
CA PHE A 127 -4.55 15.47 -14.78
C PHE A 127 -5.20 15.74 -16.15
N ARG A 128 -5.66 14.69 -16.85
CA ARG A 128 -6.31 14.77 -18.15
C ARG A 128 -7.75 14.28 -18.02
N GLN A 129 -8.70 15.09 -18.48
CA GLN A 129 -10.12 14.81 -18.26
C GLN A 129 -10.58 13.54 -18.98
N GLU A 130 -10.08 13.30 -20.20
CA GLU A 130 -10.42 12.12 -21.00
C GLU A 130 -9.95 10.82 -20.32
N ASP A 131 -8.74 10.83 -19.76
CA ASP A 131 -8.19 9.70 -19.01
C ASP A 131 -8.98 9.42 -17.72
N LEU A 132 -9.40 10.47 -17.01
CA LEU A 132 -10.26 10.34 -15.83
C LEU A 132 -11.61 9.70 -16.18
N THR A 133 -12.21 10.12 -17.29
CA THR A 133 -13.46 9.55 -17.79
C THR A 133 -13.28 8.07 -18.16
N PHE A 134 -12.19 7.71 -18.85
CA PHE A 134 -11.86 6.31 -19.14
C PHE A 134 -11.70 5.49 -17.86
N LEU A 135 -10.98 6.01 -16.87
CA LEU A 135 -10.76 5.38 -15.56
C LEU A 135 -12.01 5.39 -14.66
N GLY A 136 -13.16 5.87 -15.14
CA GLY A 136 -14.42 5.92 -14.40
C GLY A 136 -14.33 6.78 -13.13
N ARG A 137 -13.52 7.84 -13.16
CA ARG A 137 -13.36 8.77 -12.04
C ARG A 137 -14.46 9.82 -12.09
N GLU A 138 -15.08 10.07 -10.93
CA GLU A 138 -16.16 11.07 -10.79
C GLU A 138 -15.65 12.50 -10.62
N HIS A 139 -14.35 12.66 -10.35
CA HIS A 139 -13.72 13.96 -10.19
C HIS A 139 -13.18 14.49 -11.51
N SER A 140 -13.13 15.81 -11.62
CA SER A 140 -12.48 16.53 -12.73
C SER A 140 -10.99 16.74 -12.49
N ALA A 141 -10.24 17.02 -13.56
CA ALA A 141 -8.82 17.37 -13.44
C ALA A 141 -8.59 18.59 -12.52
N ASP A 142 -9.49 19.58 -12.55
CA ASP A 142 -9.39 20.75 -11.67
C ASP A 142 -9.69 20.42 -10.20
N GLU A 143 -10.62 19.50 -9.94
CA GLU A 143 -10.86 18.99 -8.58
C GLU A 143 -9.64 18.25 -8.03
N ALA A 144 -8.96 17.46 -8.86
CA ALA A 144 -7.70 16.82 -8.49
C ALA A 144 -6.64 17.84 -8.05
N LYS A 145 -6.45 18.91 -8.84
CA LYS A 145 -5.50 19.98 -8.51
C LYS A 145 -5.86 20.69 -7.21
N ARG A 146 -7.15 21.02 -7.03
CA ARG A 146 -7.65 21.63 -5.78
C ARG A 146 -7.46 20.72 -4.57
N ALA A 147 -7.64 19.42 -4.72
CA ALA A 147 -7.43 18.45 -3.65
C ALA A 147 -5.96 18.41 -3.21
N ILE A 148 -5.01 18.44 -4.14
CA ILE A 148 -3.58 18.47 -3.84
C ILE A 148 -3.23 19.73 -3.03
N GLU A 149 -3.67 20.91 -3.48
CA GLU A 149 -3.43 22.16 -2.76
C GLU A 149 -4.09 22.19 -1.37
N ALA A 150 -5.31 21.66 -1.27
CA ALA A 150 -5.98 21.52 0.01
C ALA A 150 -5.21 20.59 0.96
N ALA A 151 -4.73 19.45 0.47
CA ALA A 151 -3.92 18.52 1.26
C ALA A 151 -2.62 19.16 1.74
N LYS A 152 -1.90 19.87 0.85
CA LYS A 152 -0.68 20.62 1.17
C LYS A 152 -0.90 21.64 2.29
N SER A 153 -2.07 22.29 2.33
CA SER A 153 -2.41 23.26 3.37
C SER A 153 -2.87 22.63 4.70
N CYS A 154 -3.35 21.39 4.70
CA CYS A 154 -3.98 20.76 5.86
C CYS A 154 -3.08 19.73 6.57
N PHE A 155 -2.18 19.07 5.85
CA PHE A 155 -1.38 17.96 6.37
C PHE A 155 0.12 18.25 6.28
N GLY A 156 0.88 17.74 7.26
CA GLY A 156 2.34 17.88 7.26
C GLY A 156 3.03 17.07 6.16
N ARG A 157 2.38 16.02 5.65
CA ARG A 157 2.84 15.22 4.51
C ARG A 157 1.65 14.88 3.61
N PHE A 158 1.88 14.86 2.30
CA PHE A 158 0.90 14.42 1.33
C PHE A 158 1.58 13.62 0.22
N SER A 159 0.80 12.77 -0.41
CA SER A 159 1.11 12.11 -1.66
C SER A 159 -0.11 12.14 -2.57
N PHE A 160 0.12 11.88 -3.84
CA PHE A 160 -0.95 11.58 -4.76
C PHE A 160 -0.52 10.50 -5.73
N ASP A 161 -1.52 9.80 -6.25
CA ASP A 161 -1.34 8.62 -7.06
C ASP A 161 -1.71 8.96 -8.50
N LEU A 162 -0.87 8.56 -9.47
CA LEU A 162 -1.20 8.63 -10.89
C LEU A 162 -1.13 7.22 -11.50
N ILE A 163 -1.91 7.01 -12.56
CA ILE A 163 -1.91 5.77 -13.33
C ILE A 163 -1.35 6.06 -14.73
N TYR A 164 -0.27 5.36 -15.10
CA TYR A 164 0.36 5.42 -16.41
C TYR A 164 0.15 4.12 -17.21
N ALA A 165 0.67 4.06 -18.43
CA ALA A 165 0.41 3.03 -19.41
C ALA A 165 -1.10 2.89 -19.75
N ARG A 166 -1.78 4.03 -19.86
CA ARG A 166 -3.19 4.11 -20.25
C ARG A 166 -3.33 3.92 -21.77
N PRO A 167 -4.52 3.57 -22.29
CA PRO A 167 -4.74 3.46 -23.74
C PRO A 167 -4.32 4.74 -24.47
N ASN A 168 -3.60 4.58 -25.58
CA ASN A 168 -3.09 5.67 -26.43
C ASN A 168 -2.10 6.65 -25.74
N GLN A 169 -1.61 6.35 -24.53
CA GLN A 169 -0.67 7.22 -23.84
C GLN A 169 0.72 7.17 -24.49
N THR A 170 1.27 8.34 -24.85
CA THR A 170 2.61 8.47 -25.42
C THR A 170 3.63 8.94 -24.37
N LEU A 171 4.93 8.77 -24.66
CA LEU A 171 6.01 9.29 -23.82
C LEU A 171 5.93 10.81 -23.64
N GLU A 172 5.61 11.56 -24.69
CA GLU A 172 5.49 13.02 -24.65
C GLU A 172 4.33 13.44 -23.75
N SER A 173 3.18 12.78 -23.88
CA SER A 173 2.00 13.06 -23.06
C SER A 173 2.26 12.75 -21.58
N TRP A 174 2.95 11.65 -21.29
CA TRP A 174 3.27 11.26 -19.91
C TRP A 174 4.33 12.17 -19.29
N ARG A 175 5.36 12.56 -20.05
CA ARG A 175 6.35 13.55 -19.62
C ARG A 175 5.67 14.86 -19.22
N ALA A 176 4.79 15.39 -20.06
CA ALA A 176 4.09 16.64 -19.77
C ALA A 176 3.21 16.53 -18.51
N GLU A 177 2.55 15.38 -18.30
CA GLU A 177 1.74 15.14 -17.10
C GLU A 177 2.61 14.99 -15.83
N LEU A 178 3.77 14.34 -15.91
CA LEU A 178 4.75 14.27 -14.83
C LEU A 178 5.35 15.64 -14.48
N GLU A 179 5.69 16.44 -15.48
CA GLU A 179 6.20 17.80 -15.27
C GLU A 179 5.15 18.69 -14.59
N GLU A 180 3.88 18.56 -14.97
CA GLU A 180 2.76 19.21 -14.29
C GLU A 180 2.61 18.71 -12.84
N ALA A 181 2.67 17.39 -12.61
CA ALA A 181 2.61 16.80 -11.27
C ALA A 181 3.69 17.37 -10.34
N LEU A 182 4.90 17.58 -10.87
CA LEU A 182 6.03 18.11 -10.12
C LEU A 182 5.86 19.58 -9.72
N THR A 183 4.98 20.35 -10.39
CA THR A 183 4.70 21.75 -10.01
C THR A 183 4.04 21.87 -8.63
N PHE A 184 3.37 20.82 -8.16
CA PHE A 184 2.77 20.76 -6.82
C PHE A 184 3.81 20.57 -5.69
N ASP A 185 5.07 20.30 -6.05
CA ASP A 185 6.18 20.03 -5.13
C ASP A 185 5.89 18.86 -4.15
N PRO A 186 5.49 17.67 -4.64
CA PRO A 186 5.25 16.53 -3.76
C PRO A 186 6.54 16.08 -3.07
N SER A 187 6.44 15.75 -1.78
CA SER A 187 7.52 15.03 -1.08
C SER A 187 7.50 13.52 -1.33
N HIS A 188 6.36 13.01 -1.80
CA HIS A 188 6.10 11.61 -2.13
C HIS A 188 5.04 11.55 -3.25
N ILE A 189 5.22 10.66 -4.22
CA ILE A 189 4.28 10.40 -5.32
C ILE A 189 4.24 8.90 -5.61
N SER A 190 3.04 8.37 -5.88
CA SER A 190 2.83 6.98 -6.27
C SER A 190 2.44 6.92 -7.75
N LEU A 191 3.11 6.09 -8.53
CA LEU A 191 2.92 5.98 -9.98
C LEU A 191 2.72 4.51 -10.34
N TYR A 192 1.47 4.16 -10.63
CA TYR A 192 1.05 2.79 -10.89
C TYR A 192 0.87 2.56 -12.38
N GLN A 193 1.36 1.42 -12.88
CA GLN A 193 1.01 0.98 -14.22
C GLN A 193 -0.47 0.53 -14.21
N LEU A 194 -1.23 0.89 -15.25
CA LEU A 194 -2.55 0.33 -15.44
C LEU A 194 -2.45 -1.18 -15.72
N THR A 195 -2.89 -1.98 -14.75
CA THR A 195 -2.97 -3.45 -14.88
C THR A 195 -4.42 -3.88 -15.00
N ILE A 196 -4.68 -4.87 -15.85
CA ILE A 196 -6.03 -5.39 -16.09
C ILE A 196 -6.26 -6.63 -15.23
N GLU A 197 -6.94 -6.43 -14.10
CA GLU A 197 -7.15 -7.48 -13.09
C GLU A 197 -8.40 -8.31 -13.36
N LYS A 198 -8.27 -9.64 -13.21
CA LYS A 198 -9.39 -10.59 -13.40
C LYS A 198 -10.56 -10.24 -12.47
N GLY A 199 -11.77 -10.26 -13.03
CA GLY A 199 -13.00 -9.97 -12.28
C GLY A 199 -13.37 -8.49 -12.22
N THR A 200 -12.61 -7.61 -12.88
CA THR A 200 -12.96 -6.19 -13.05
C THR A 200 -13.76 -5.93 -14.32
N ALA A 201 -14.43 -4.78 -14.40
CA ALA A 201 -15.14 -4.38 -15.63
C ALA A 201 -14.16 -4.15 -16.78
N PHE A 202 -12.97 -3.61 -16.49
CA PHE A 202 -11.88 -3.48 -17.46
C PHE A 202 -11.40 -4.82 -17.99
N TYR A 203 -11.31 -5.87 -17.18
CA TYR A 203 -10.97 -7.20 -17.68
C TYR A 203 -11.99 -7.70 -18.71
N THR A 204 -13.29 -7.58 -18.44
CA THR A 204 -14.33 -7.94 -19.41
C THR A 204 -14.23 -7.10 -20.69
N ALA A 205 -14.03 -5.79 -20.56
CA ALA A 205 -13.93 -4.89 -21.71
C ALA A 205 -12.67 -5.15 -22.56
N TYR A 206 -11.53 -5.43 -21.92
CA TYR A 206 -10.27 -5.77 -22.57
C TYR A 206 -10.37 -7.10 -23.33
N GLN A 207 -10.96 -8.14 -22.73
CA GLN A 207 -11.23 -9.41 -23.42
C GLN A 207 -12.18 -9.27 -24.63
N GLN A 208 -12.97 -8.19 -24.66
CA GLN A 208 -13.85 -7.83 -25.78
C GLN A 208 -13.17 -6.88 -26.78
N ASN A 209 -11.87 -6.62 -26.64
CA ASN A 209 -11.10 -5.69 -27.47
C ASN A 209 -11.69 -4.28 -27.54
N LYS A 210 -12.30 -3.79 -26.44
CA LYS A 210 -12.87 -2.43 -26.37
C LYS A 210 -11.82 -1.32 -26.25
N PHE A 211 -10.61 -1.66 -25.85
CA PHE A 211 -9.44 -0.80 -25.81
C PHE A 211 -8.18 -1.66 -25.81
N GLU A 212 -7.05 -1.04 -26.15
CA GLU A 212 -5.74 -1.68 -26.12
C GLU A 212 -4.85 -0.99 -25.09
N LEU A 213 -3.94 -1.74 -24.49
CA LEU A 213 -2.89 -1.20 -23.63
C LEU A 213 -1.62 -0.95 -24.45
N PRO A 214 -0.74 -0.05 -23.99
CA PRO A 214 0.61 0.07 -24.53
C PRO A 214 1.34 -1.28 -24.61
N SER A 215 2.24 -1.41 -25.59
CA SER A 215 3.11 -2.58 -25.67
C SER A 215 3.99 -2.70 -24.42
N PRO A 216 4.52 -3.90 -24.13
CA PRO A 216 5.49 -4.07 -23.05
C PRO A 216 6.69 -3.12 -23.16
N ASP A 217 7.21 -2.92 -24.38
CA ASP A 217 8.34 -2.01 -24.64
C ASP A 217 7.98 -0.56 -24.32
N LEU A 218 6.83 -0.07 -24.78
CA LEU A 218 6.37 1.29 -24.46
C LEU A 218 6.09 1.46 -22.96
N SER A 219 5.57 0.42 -22.29
CA SER A 219 5.35 0.44 -20.84
C SER A 219 6.67 0.52 -20.06
N ALA A 220 7.72 -0.16 -20.52
CA ALA A 220 9.06 -0.08 -19.97
C ALA A 220 9.67 1.32 -20.19
N ASP A 221 9.54 1.90 -21.39
CA ASP A 221 10.01 3.25 -21.68
C ASP A 221 9.32 4.31 -20.78
N LEU A 222 8.01 4.16 -20.55
CA LEU A 222 7.25 5.02 -19.62
C LEU A 222 7.78 4.88 -18.18
N TYR A 223 8.10 3.66 -17.74
CA TYR A 223 8.65 3.37 -16.42
C TYR A 223 10.04 3.99 -16.22
N ASP A 224 10.95 3.81 -17.18
CA ASP A 224 12.31 4.33 -17.10
C ASP A 224 12.33 5.86 -17.16
N MET A 225 11.53 6.45 -18.06
CA MET A 225 11.37 7.91 -18.14
C MET A 225 10.83 8.49 -16.82
N THR A 226 9.91 7.78 -16.16
CA THR A 226 9.37 8.18 -14.86
C THR A 226 10.48 8.30 -13.81
N GLY A 227 11.29 7.24 -13.67
CA GLY A 227 12.40 7.23 -12.73
C GLY A 227 13.42 8.34 -13.01
N ALA A 228 13.76 8.54 -14.29
CA ALA A 228 14.71 9.58 -14.70
C ALA A 228 14.21 11.00 -14.38
N ILE A 229 12.96 11.33 -14.69
CA ILE A 229 12.38 12.66 -14.45
C ILE A 229 12.26 12.94 -12.95
N LEU A 230 11.75 11.99 -12.17
CA LEU A 230 11.58 12.15 -10.72
C LEU A 230 12.92 12.23 -9.99
N GLY A 231 13.90 11.42 -10.40
CA GLY A 231 15.25 11.43 -9.84
C GLY A 231 15.93 12.79 -9.99
N GLN A 232 15.76 13.48 -11.12
CA GLN A 232 16.28 14.84 -11.34
C GLN A 232 15.68 15.88 -10.38
N ARG A 233 14.52 15.59 -9.77
CA ARG A 233 13.85 16.43 -8.76
C ARG A 233 14.09 15.97 -7.32
N GLY A 234 14.99 14.99 -7.12
CA GLY A 234 15.32 14.45 -5.80
C GLY A 234 14.24 13.52 -5.22
N LEU A 235 13.33 13.02 -6.06
CA LEU A 235 12.35 11.99 -5.70
C LEU A 235 12.91 10.63 -6.12
N SER A 236 13.54 9.94 -5.17
CA SER A 236 14.13 8.64 -5.42
C SER A 236 13.06 7.55 -5.34
N ARG A 237 13.17 6.55 -6.23
CA ARG A 237 12.41 5.32 -6.13
C ARG A 237 12.83 4.56 -4.88
N TYR A 238 11.94 4.40 -3.90
CA TYR A 238 12.23 3.57 -2.72
C TYR A 238 11.61 2.18 -2.83
N GLU A 239 10.57 2.02 -3.65
CA GLU A 239 10.00 0.74 -4.05
C GLU A 239 9.36 0.82 -5.45
N VAL A 240 8.84 -0.29 -5.97
CA VAL A 240 8.44 -0.46 -7.39
C VAL A 240 7.61 0.69 -7.98
N SER A 241 6.63 1.23 -7.25
CA SER A 241 5.66 2.22 -7.73
C SER A 241 5.72 3.56 -6.99
N ASN A 242 6.55 3.72 -5.97
CA ASN A 242 6.54 4.88 -5.08
C ASN A 242 7.90 5.57 -5.05
N TYR A 243 7.83 6.89 -5.13
CA TYR A 243 8.98 7.79 -5.17
C TYR A 243 8.85 8.81 -4.06
N ALA A 244 9.95 9.08 -3.36
CA ALA A 244 9.94 10.02 -2.25
C ALA A 244 11.28 10.72 -2.08
N ARG A 245 11.23 11.90 -1.46
CA ARG A 245 12.43 12.49 -0.84
C ARG A 245 12.84 11.61 0.34
N ALA A 246 14.12 11.55 0.63
CA ALA A 246 14.63 10.81 1.78
C ALA A 246 13.91 11.23 3.08
N GLY A 247 13.35 10.26 3.81
CA GLY A 247 12.59 10.49 5.04
C GLY A 247 11.09 10.77 4.83
N HIS A 248 10.64 10.87 3.58
CA HIS A 248 9.22 11.05 3.21
C HIS A 248 8.58 9.77 2.64
N GLU A 249 9.28 8.64 2.67
CA GLU A 249 8.72 7.34 2.33
C GLU A 249 7.52 7.03 3.25
N SER A 250 6.51 6.32 2.73
CA SER A 250 5.43 5.83 3.60
C SER A 250 6.00 4.80 4.57
N GLN A 251 5.94 5.12 5.87
CA GLN A 251 6.36 4.18 6.91
C GLN A 251 5.47 2.93 6.92
N HIS A 252 4.18 3.05 6.62
CA HIS A 252 3.31 1.88 6.55
C HIS A 252 3.71 0.92 5.42
N ASN A 253 3.95 1.44 4.21
CA ASN A 253 4.44 0.62 3.09
C ASN A 253 5.78 -0.05 3.44
N LEU A 254 6.69 0.69 4.09
CA LEU A 254 7.98 0.12 4.52
C LEU A 254 7.82 -1.00 5.56
N ILE A 255 6.83 -0.96 6.45
CA ILE A 255 6.55 -2.08 7.38
C ILE A 255 6.21 -3.34 6.58
N TYR A 256 5.36 -3.23 5.56
CA TYR A 256 4.95 -4.37 4.74
C TYR A 256 6.12 -4.89 3.92
N TRP A 257 6.80 -4.01 3.18
CA TRP A 257 7.88 -4.40 2.30
C TRP A 257 9.11 -4.92 3.05
N ARG A 258 9.38 -4.40 4.25
CA ARG A 258 10.39 -4.97 5.15
C ARG A 258 9.89 -6.21 5.88
N TYR A 259 8.71 -6.74 5.59
CA TYR A 259 8.17 -7.94 6.22
C TYR A 259 8.11 -7.86 7.76
N GLN A 260 7.84 -6.67 8.29
CA GLN A 260 7.68 -6.41 9.73
C GLN A 260 6.28 -6.81 10.21
N ASP A 261 5.99 -6.61 11.49
CA ASP A 261 4.70 -6.98 12.08
C ASP A 261 3.61 -5.96 11.75
N TYR A 262 2.46 -6.46 11.30
CA TYR A 262 1.26 -5.66 11.14
C TYR A 262 -0.02 -6.46 11.40
N ILE A 263 -1.03 -5.74 11.87
CA ILE A 263 -2.39 -6.25 12.03
C ILE A 263 -3.34 -5.49 11.10
N GLY A 264 -4.37 -6.20 10.64
CA GLY A 264 -5.43 -5.66 9.80
C GLY A 264 -6.76 -5.68 10.54
N ILE A 265 -7.45 -4.54 10.53
CA ILE A 265 -8.75 -4.34 11.15
C ILE A 265 -9.77 -4.09 10.04
N GLY A 266 -10.95 -4.70 10.12
CA GLY A 266 -12.00 -4.53 9.09
C GLY A 266 -12.07 -5.67 8.06
N PRO A 267 -13.08 -5.62 7.17
CA PRO A 267 -13.39 -6.73 6.28
C PRO A 267 -12.34 -6.91 5.19
N GLY A 268 -11.89 -8.15 5.02
CA GLY A 268 -10.84 -8.50 4.05
C GLY A 268 -9.45 -7.98 4.42
N ALA A 269 -9.28 -7.39 5.60
CA ALA A 269 -7.98 -6.98 6.09
C ALA A 269 -7.10 -8.21 6.38
N HIS A 270 -5.80 -8.08 6.10
CA HIS A 270 -4.81 -9.11 6.37
C HIS A 270 -3.83 -8.64 7.44
N GLY A 271 -3.21 -9.59 8.13
CA GLY A 271 -2.12 -9.34 9.08
C GLY A 271 -0.99 -10.35 8.90
N ARG A 272 0.26 -9.90 9.06
CA ARG A 272 1.44 -10.76 9.27
C ARG A 272 2.03 -10.34 10.61
N CYS A 273 1.86 -11.15 11.63
CA CYS A 273 2.25 -10.77 12.99
C CYS A 273 2.84 -11.96 13.74
N PHE A 274 3.91 -11.73 14.49
CA PHE A 274 4.51 -12.70 15.37
C PHE A 274 3.96 -12.54 16.79
N PHE A 275 3.39 -13.60 17.32
CA PHE A 275 2.98 -13.69 18.72
C PHE A 275 3.05 -15.13 19.19
N GLN A 276 3.04 -15.41 20.49
CA GLN A 276 3.03 -16.80 21.01
C GLN A 276 4.13 -17.69 20.39
N GLY A 277 5.31 -17.12 20.13
CA GLY A 277 6.47 -17.82 19.58
C GLY A 277 6.46 -18.10 18.08
N GLU A 278 5.40 -17.72 17.34
CA GLU A 278 5.22 -18.10 15.94
C GLU A 278 4.80 -16.92 15.05
N ARG A 279 5.27 -16.92 13.79
CA ARG A 279 4.81 -15.96 12.77
C ARG A 279 3.49 -16.44 12.17
N ARG A 280 2.47 -15.58 12.15
CA ARG A 280 1.15 -15.93 11.63
C ARG A 280 0.67 -15.00 10.53
N ALA A 281 0.03 -15.60 9.53
CA ALA A 281 -0.83 -14.92 8.58
C ALA A 281 -2.27 -14.94 9.09
N ILE A 282 -2.91 -13.77 9.09
CA ILE A 282 -4.29 -13.57 9.54
C ILE A 282 -5.10 -12.98 8.39
N GLN A 283 -6.35 -13.44 8.25
CA GLN A 283 -7.28 -12.95 7.25
C GLN A 283 -8.66 -12.74 7.88
N ASN A 284 -9.21 -11.55 7.69
CA ASN A 284 -10.58 -11.22 8.08
C ASN A 284 -11.59 -11.59 6.98
N HIS A 285 -12.85 -11.82 7.38
CA HIS A 285 -13.91 -12.06 6.42
C HIS A 285 -14.06 -10.88 5.44
N ARG A 286 -14.13 -11.15 4.13
CA ARG A 286 -14.14 -10.10 3.10
C ARG A 286 -15.46 -9.31 2.99
N ALA A 287 -16.60 -9.96 3.26
CA ALA A 287 -17.90 -9.30 3.17
C ALA A 287 -18.15 -8.41 4.41
N PRO A 288 -18.51 -7.12 4.24
CA PRO A 288 -18.68 -6.18 5.34
C PRO A 288 -19.68 -6.63 6.40
N GLU A 289 -20.85 -7.14 5.99
CA GLU A 289 -21.94 -7.52 6.89
C GLU A 289 -21.55 -8.75 7.73
N ILE A 290 -20.98 -9.77 7.10
CA ILE A 290 -20.50 -10.98 7.80
C ILE A 290 -19.34 -10.63 8.74
N TYR A 291 -18.46 -9.69 8.36
CA TYR A 291 -17.42 -9.19 9.27
C TYR A 291 -18.05 -8.58 10.54
N LEU A 292 -19.07 -7.73 10.42
CA LEU A 292 -19.75 -7.14 11.58
C LEU A 292 -20.39 -8.21 12.48
N GLU A 293 -21.08 -9.18 11.90
CA GLU A 293 -21.68 -10.31 12.63
C GLU A 293 -20.63 -11.10 13.41
N ARG A 294 -19.49 -11.39 12.78
CA ARG A 294 -18.38 -12.12 13.43
C ARG A 294 -17.78 -11.34 14.58
N VAL A 295 -17.53 -10.04 14.41
CA VAL A 295 -17.00 -9.22 15.51
C VAL A 295 -18.01 -9.16 16.66
N ALA A 296 -19.31 -9.03 16.37
CA ALA A 296 -20.34 -9.03 17.41
C ALA A 296 -20.39 -10.35 18.19
N ALA A 297 -20.29 -11.50 17.50
CA ALA A 297 -20.41 -12.82 18.12
C ALA A 297 -19.10 -13.32 18.76
N GLN A 298 -17.96 -13.06 18.13
CA GLN A 298 -16.66 -13.67 18.43
C GLN A 298 -15.59 -12.64 18.84
N LYS A 299 -15.92 -11.35 18.82
CA LYS A 299 -15.00 -10.22 19.07
C LYS A 299 -13.84 -10.13 18.06
N THR A 300 -13.94 -10.82 16.93
CA THR A 300 -12.92 -10.83 15.89
C THR A 300 -13.56 -11.00 14.50
N GLY A 301 -13.02 -10.31 13.49
CA GLY A 301 -13.38 -10.48 12.09
C GLY A 301 -12.63 -11.63 11.42
N MET A 302 -11.65 -12.22 12.12
CA MET A 302 -10.76 -13.27 11.61
C MET A 302 -11.56 -14.49 11.15
N THR A 303 -11.24 -14.99 9.97
CA THR A 303 -11.76 -16.25 9.43
C THR A 303 -10.67 -17.29 9.24
N LYS A 304 -9.42 -16.85 9.07
CA LYS A 304 -8.27 -17.72 8.90
C LYS A 304 -7.09 -17.17 9.67
N GLU A 305 -6.47 -18.07 10.43
CA GLU A 305 -5.17 -17.89 11.08
C GLU A 305 -4.28 -19.05 10.62
N THR A 306 -3.06 -18.78 10.21
CA THR A 306 -2.12 -19.80 9.74
C THR A 306 -0.75 -19.51 10.30
N ILE A 307 -0.18 -20.48 11.02
CA ILE A 307 1.22 -20.47 11.42
C ILE A 307 2.04 -20.71 10.16
N LEU A 308 2.95 -19.79 9.85
CA LEU A 308 3.77 -19.85 8.64
C LEU A 308 5.00 -20.71 8.89
N THR A 309 5.30 -21.59 7.95
CA THR A 309 6.56 -22.35 7.93
C THR A 309 7.74 -21.41 7.63
N HIS A 310 8.95 -21.82 7.98
CA HIS A 310 10.15 -21.03 7.65
C HIS A 310 10.32 -20.83 6.13
N ASP A 311 9.92 -21.81 5.32
CA ASP A 311 9.92 -21.73 3.86
C ASP A 311 8.94 -20.63 3.38
N GLU A 312 7.71 -20.60 3.88
CA GLU A 312 6.74 -19.54 3.56
C GLU A 312 7.22 -18.16 4.03
N VAL A 313 7.81 -18.08 5.22
CA VAL A 313 8.41 -16.84 5.75
C VAL A 313 9.53 -16.33 4.84
N TYR A 314 10.42 -17.22 4.40
CA TYR A 314 11.48 -16.89 3.45
C TYR A 314 10.89 -16.38 2.13
N LEU A 315 9.95 -17.12 1.54
CA LEU A 315 9.32 -16.75 0.27
C LEU A 315 8.61 -15.38 0.34
N GLU A 316 7.76 -15.15 1.36
CA GLU A 316 7.08 -13.86 1.54
C GLU A 316 8.09 -12.73 1.75
N MET A 317 9.16 -12.96 2.54
CA MET A 317 10.20 -11.97 2.78
C MET A 317 10.95 -11.60 1.49
N MET A 318 11.28 -12.57 0.63
CA MET A 318 11.94 -12.31 -0.65
C MET A 318 11.03 -11.53 -1.59
N MET A 319 9.77 -11.97 -1.73
CA MET A 319 8.78 -11.32 -2.60
C MET A 319 8.47 -9.88 -2.20
N MET A 320 8.43 -9.60 -0.89
CA MET A 320 8.15 -8.25 -0.38
C MET A 320 9.41 -7.38 -0.37
N GLY A 321 10.52 -7.89 0.13
CA GLY A 321 11.70 -7.07 0.38
C GLY A 321 12.49 -6.70 -0.87
N LEU A 322 12.50 -7.55 -1.91
CA LEU A 322 13.13 -7.19 -3.18
C LEU A 322 12.30 -6.22 -4.02
N ARG A 323 11.11 -5.81 -3.56
CA ARG A 323 10.41 -4.64 -4.12
C ARG A 323 11.06 -3.32 -3.69
N LEU A 324 11.85 -3.32 -2.62
CA LEU A 324 12.54 -2.14 -2.13
C LEU A 324 13.83 -1.89 -2.91
N ALA A 325 14.11 -0.63 -3.22
CA ALA A 325 15.40 -0.23 -3.78
C ALA A 325 16.56 -0.45 -2.77
N GLU A 326 16.28 -0.49 -1.46
CA GLU A 326 17.27 -0.90 -0.45
C GLU A 326 17.40 -2.42 -0.31
N GLY A 327 16.52 -3.19 -0.96
CA GLY A 327 16.48 -4.64 -0.90
C GLY A 327 16.28 -5.22 0.51
N ILE A 328 16.89 -6.37 0.73
CA ILE A 328 16.71 -7.22 1.92
C ILE A 328 17.98 -7.25 2.75
N GLU A 329 17.83 -7.10 4.07
CA GLU A 329 18.91 -7.33 5.03
C GLU A 329 19.14 -8.82 5.25
N LEU A 330 20.37 -9.29 5.02
CA LEU A 330 20.72 -10.72 5.07
C LEU A 330 20.62 -11.31 6.48
N SER A 331 20.92 -10.52 7.50
CA SER A 331 20.81 -10.89 8.92
C SER A 331 19.36 -11.28 9.28
N ARG A 332 18.38 -10.57 8.71
CA ARG A 332 16.96 -10.77 9.01
C ARG A 332 16.41 -12.07 8.44
N ILE A 333 17.00 -12.60 7.37
CA ILE A 333 16.65 -13.93 6.85
C ILE A 333 16.94 -14.96 7.94
N LYS A 334 18.14 -14.90 8.54
CA LYS A 334 18.52 -15.80 9.63
C LYS A 334 17.70 -15.58 10.89
N GLU A 335 17.42 -14.34 11.25
CA GLU A 335 16.56 -14.02 12.40
C GLU A 335 15.17 -14.65 12.29
N LEU A 336 14.55 -14.56 11.11
CA LEU A 336 13.16 -14.98 10.91
C LEU A 336 12.99 -16.46 10.53
N THR A 337 14.01 -17.08 9.95
CA THR A 337 13.93 -18.45 9.39
C THR A 337 14.88 -19.45 10.05
N GLY A 338 15.80 -18.96 10.90
CA GLY A 338 16.87 -19.75 11.51
C GLY A 338 18.06 -20.08 10.59
N LYS A 339 17.95 -19.82 9.29
CA LYS A 339 18.95 -20.18 8.27
C LYS A 339 19.43 -18.96 7.46
N GLY A 340 20.65 -19.01 6.96
CA GLY A 340 21.21 -17.96 6.09
C GLY A 340 20.73 -18.07 4.64
N LEU A 341 20.95 -17.01 3.84
CA LEU A 341 20.55 -16.95 2.43
C LEU A 341 21.03 -18.17 1.62
N HIS A 342 22.28 -18.59 1.80
CA HIS A 342 22.91 -19.70 1.09
C HIS A 342 22.24 -21.08 1.33
N GLU A 343 21.44 -21.20 2.40
CA GLU A 343 20.69 -22.42 2.71
C GLU A 343 19.30 -22.42 2.06
N TRP A 344 18.85 -21.26 1.59
CA TRP A 344 17.54 -21.05 0.97
C TRP A 344 17.61 -20.81 -0.54
N THR A 345 18.70 -20.22 -1.02
CA THR A 345 18.91 -19.87 -2.42
C THR A 345 20.02 -20.72 -3.01
N SER A 346 19.78 -21.24 -4.21
CA SER A 346 20.82 -21.87 -5.03
C SER A 346 21.91 -20.85 -5.39
N GLU A 347 23.14 -21.06 -4.90
CA GLU A 347 24.27 -20.16 -5.16
C GLU A 347 24.52 -19.95 -6.68
N PRO A 348 24.47 -20.99 -7.56
CA PRO A 348 24.57 -20.78 -9.00
C PRO A 348 23.50 -19.85 -9.58
N GLN A 349 22.25 -19.92 -9.12
CA GLN A 349 21.17 -19.03 -9.59
C GLN A 349 21.41 -17.59 -9.11
N LEU A 350 21.82 -17.43 -7.85
CA LEU A 350 22.15 -16.13 -7.28
C LEU A 350 23.31 -15.47 -8.05
N VAL A 351 24.38 -16.21 -8.32
CA VAL A 351 25.53 -15.72 -9.10
C VAL A 351 25.08 -15.31 -10.50
N ALA A 352 24.28 -16.12 -11.19
CA ALA A 352 23.78 -15.79 -12.52
C ALA A 352 22.94 -14.49 -12.55
N LEU A 353 22.11 -14.26 -11.52
CA LEU A 353 21.33 -13.01 -11.39
C LEU A 353 22.20 -11.79 -11.08
N ILE A 354 23.31 -11.98 -10.35
CA ILE A 354 24.28 -10.92 -10.05
C ILE A 354 25.12 -10.58 -11.29
N GLU A 355 25.68 -11.58 -11.95
CA GLU A 355 26.49 -11.41 -13.16
C GLU A 355 25.66 -10.86 -14.33
N GLY A 356 24.38 -11.24 -14.40
CA GLY A 356 23.41 -10.67 -15.33
C GLY A 356 22.97 -9.24 -15.01
N GLY A 357 23.45 -8.66 -13.90
CA GLY A 357 23.17 -7.27 -13.52
C GLY A 357 21.78 -7.03 -12.96
N PHE A 358 21.03 -8.06 -12.54
CA PHE A 358 19.69 -7.92 -11.95
C PHE A 358 19.72 -7.73 -10.44
N LEU A 359 20.70 -8.32 -9.77
CA LEU A 359 20.89 -8.23 -8.32
C LEU A 359 22.29 -7.71 -8.00
N LYS A 360 22.42 -7.04 -6.86
CA LYS A 360 23.69 -6.71 -6.22
C LYS A 360 23.70 -7.28 -4.82
N ARG A 361 24.75 -8.02 -4.47
CA ARG A 361 25.02 -8.45 -3.12
C ARG A 361 26.06 -7.54 -2.48
N THR A 362 25.73 -6.99 -1.32
CA THR A 362 26.66 -6.30 -0.42
C THR A 362 26.96 -7.20 0.77
N GLU A 363 27.81 -6.76 1.69
CA GLU A 363 28.09 -7.51 2.93
C GLU A 363 26.83 -7.75 3.76
N SER A 364 25.91 -6.78 3.80
CA SER A 364 24.74 -6.82 4.68
C SER A 364 23.40 -7.01 3.95
N ARG A 365 23.34 -6.79 2.63
CA ARG A 365 22.08 -6.75 1.87
C ARG A 365 22.15 -7.43 0.51
N LEU A 366 21.02 -7.98 0.08
CA LEU A 366 20.73 -8.33 -1.31
C LEU A 366 19.77 -7.30 -1.90
N VAL A 367 20.15 -6.68 -3.01
CA VAL A 367 19.47 -5.49 -3.54
C VAL A 367 19.16 -5.70 -5.02
N PRO A 368 17.95 -5.37 -5.50
CA PRO A 368 17.68 -5.35 -6.93
C PRO A 368 18.35 -4.14 -7.58
N THR A 369 18.90 -4.31 -8.79
CA THR A 369 19.29 -3.17 -9.62
C THR A 369 18.06 -2.55 -10.28
N ASP A 370 18.21 -1.43 -10.98
CA ASP A 370 17.09 -0.85 -11.74
C ASP A 370 16.54 -1.82 -12.79
N GLN A 371 17.43 -2.58 -13.45
CA GLN A 371 17.04 -3.63 -14.38
C GLN A 371 16.38 -4.82 -13.66
N GLY A 372 16.84 -5.14 -12.45
CA GLY A 372 16.22 -6.16 -11.60
C GLY A 372 14.81 -5.79 -11.15
N LEU A 373 14.58 -4.51 -10.80
CA LEU A 373 13.25 -4.01 -10.43
C LEU A 373 12.28 -4.08 -11.60
N LEU A 374 12.73 -3.76 -12.81
CA LEU A 374 11.91 -3.84 -14.03
C LEU A 374 11.43 -5.28 -14.31
N LEU A 375 12.27 -6.28 -14.02
CA LEU A 375 11.99 -7.70 -14.24
C LEU A 375 11.82 -8.48 -12.94
N LEU A 376 11.33 -7.82 -11.88
CA LEU A 376 11.37 -8.36 -10.52
C LEU A 376 10.64 -9.70 -10.38
N ASN A 377 9.54 -9.89 -11.10
CA ASN A 377 8.79 -11.15 -11.04
C ASN A 377 9.64 -12.34 -11.53
N GLN A 378 10.38 -12.17 -12.64
CA GLN A 378 11.27 -13.21 -13.16
C GLN A 378 12.50 -13.41 -12.29
N VAL A 379 13.02 -12.33 -11.68
CA VAL A 379 14.12 -12.41 -10.72
C VAL A 379 13.68 -13.23 -9.50
N LEU A 380 12.51 -12.95 -8.94
CA LEU A 380 11.95 -13.67 -7.80
C LEU A 380 11.73 -15.13 -8.13
N GLU A 381 11.06 -15.43 -9.26
CA GLU A 381 10.80 -16.80 -9.70
C GLU A 381 12.10 -17.63 -9.76
N ARG A 382 13.16 -17.07 -10.37
CA ARG A 382 14.46 -17.74 -10.44
C ARG A 382 15.17 -17.87 -9.10
N LEU A 383 14.99 -16.92 -8.19
CA LEU A 383 15.66 -16.89 -6.89
C LEU A 383 15.01 -17.82 -5.86
N THR A 384 13.71 -18.07 -6.00
CA THR A 384 12.92 -18.88 -5.06
C THR A 384 12.56 -20.27 -5.58
N GLN A 385 13.04 -20.65 -6.76
CA GLN A 385 12.97 -22.02 -7.25
C GLN A 385 13.98 -22.88 -6.47
N VAL A 386 13.44 -23.69 -5.54
CA VAL A 386 14.22 -24.70 -4.80
C VAL A 386 14.51 -25.91 -5.68
#